data_AF-A0A0B1XYT5-F1
#
_entry.id   AF-A0A0B1XYT5-F1
#
_cell.length_a   1.000
_cell.length_b   1.000
_cell.length_c   1.000
_cell.angle_alpha   90.00
_cell.angle_beta   90.00
_cell.angle_gamma   90.00
#
_symmetry.space_group_name_H-M   'P 1'
#
loop_
_entity.id
_entity.type
_entity.pdbx_description
1 polymer ?
#
loop_
_entity_poly.entity_id
_entity_poly.type
_entity_poly.pdbx_seq_one_letter_code
_entity_poly.pdbx_strand_id
1 'polypeptide(L)'
;MSRTSAAPDPASIMILRMLHAYQERLRGLPCALDTSTWAANAHDLPVQLAKDWRQVCTVLGVRQVGLPTLLAHAHRLAVLGPEDLHRVLAARAFYARRGALARCIDGAYLSGLAAVLGLPALSGLTAREHWAQDAGGPLPALDVPQLAQAGLQALIAEGSVTDPSLAQLMQLTIGIQVPLPVCASTPIFGALTAPFMAALPILFPELSWLFG
;
A
#
# COMPACT_ATOMS: atom_id res chain seq x y z
N MET A 1 -13.38 14.94 45.21
CA MET A 1 -12.98 13.77 44.40
C MET A 1 -12.94 14.20 42.95
N SER A 2 -11.82 14.77 42.51
CA SER A 2 -11.66 15.25 41.14
C SER A 2 -11.29 14.08 40.24
N ARG A 3 -12.21 13.68 39.35
CA ARG A 3 -11.89 12.76 38.25
C ARG A 3 -11.02 13.51 37.26
N THR A 4 -9.71 13.34 37.36
CA THR A 4 -8.79 13.74 36.29
C THR A 4 -9.08 12.83 35.10
N SER A 5 -9.85 13.32 34.12
CA SER A 5 -9.97 12.67 32.82
C SER A 5 -8.59 12.72 32.18
N ALA A 6 -7.82 11.64 32.30
CA ALA A 6 -6.56 11.52 31.58
C ALA A 6 -6.87 11.60 30.08
N ALA A 7 -6.26 12.56 29.39
CA ALA A 7 -6.36 12.63 27.93
C ALA A 7 -5.90 11.28 27.35
N PRO A 8 -6.60 10.73 26.35
CA PRO A 8 -6.23 9.46 25.76
C PRO A 8 -4.81 9.56 25.19
N ASP A 9 -4.01 8.54 25.51
CA ASP A 9 -2.63 8.40 25.03
C ASP A 9 -2.59 8.41 23.49
N PRO A 10 -1.69 9.19 22.85
CA PRO A 10 -1.62 9.31 21.40
C PRO A 10 -1.47 7.97 20.67
N ALA A 11 -0.73 7.00 21.24
CA ALA A 11 -0.60 5.67 20.65
C ALA A 11 -1.93 4.91 20.65
N SER A 12 -2.71 5.04 21.72
CA SER A 12 -4.05 4.46 21.83
C SER A 12 -5.01 5.05 20.78
N ILE A 13 -4.95 6.36 20.53
CA ILE A 13 -5.75 7.02 19.48
C ILE A 13 -5.37 6.50 18.10
N MET A 14 -4.08 6.38 17.80
CA MET A 14 -3.58 5.82 16.54
C MET A 14 -4.10 4.39 16.32
N ILE A 15 -3.99 3.52 17.32
CA ILE A 15 -4.44 2.13 17.23
C ILE A 15 -5.93 2.06 16.96
N LEU A 16 -6.75 2.83 17.67
CA LEU A 16 -8.20 2.86 17.45
C LEU A 16 -8.55 3.35 16.03
N ARG A 17 -7.88 4.40 15.56
CA ARG A 17 -8.07 4.93 14.21
C ARG A 17 -7.68 3.90 13.14
N MET A 18 -6.55 3.21 13.33
CA MET A 18 -6.08 2.16 12.44
C MET A 18 -7.04 0.96 12.39
N LEU A 19 -7.52 0.49 13.54
CA LEU A 19 -8.49 -0.60 13.62
C LEU A 19 -9.82 -0.22 12.97
N HIS A 20 -10.29 1.01 13.20
CA HIS A 20 -11.51 1.50 12.58
C HIS A 20 -11.37 1.56 11.05
N ALA A 21 -10.29 2.16 10.53
CA ALA A 21 -10.04 2.22 9.09
C ALA A 21 -9.90 0.83 8.46
N TYR A 22 -9.24 -0.12 9.13
CA TYR A 22 -9.17 -1.51 8.68
C TYR A 22 -10.55 -2.18 8.63
N GLN A 23 -11.39 -1.98 9.64
CA GLN A 23 -12.75 -2.52 9.65
C GLN A 23 -13.62 -1.93 8.54
N GLU A 24 -13.56 -0.62 8.32
CA GLU A 24 -14.28 0.04 7.23
C GLU A 24 -13.77 -0.45 5.87
N ARG A 25 -12.46 -0.72 5.73
CA ARG A 25 -11.90 -1.32 4.51
C ARG A 25 -12.51 -2.69 4.22
N LEU A 26 -12.56 -3.57 5.21
CA LEU A 26 -13.14 -4.90 5.05
C LEU A 26 -14.65 -4.84 4.73
N ARG A 27 -15.38 -3.93 5.38
CA ARG A 27 -16.82 -3.72 5.15
C ARG A 27 -17.11 -3.17 3.76
N GLY A 28 -16.28 -2.25 3.28
CA GLY A 28 -16.43 -1.62 1.96
C GLY A 28 -15.92 -2.46 0.80
N LEU A 29 -15.11 -3.49 1.07
CA LEU A 29 -14.50 -4.33 0.03
C LEU A 29 -15.52 -4.91 -0.97
N PRO A 30 -16.65 -5.53 -0.55
CA PRO A 30 -17.61 -6.09 -1.50
C PRO A 30 -18.19 -5.06 -2.47
N CYS A 31 -18.38 -3.82 -2.02
CA CYS A 31 -18.92 -2.73 -2.85
C CYS A 31 -17.86 -2.10 -3.76
N ALA A 32 -16.58 -2.24 -3.43
CA ALA A 32 -15.47 -1.68 -4.20
C ALA A 32 -15.00 -2.59 -5.34
N LEU A 33 -15.39 -3.86 -5.34
CA LEU A 33 -15.00 -4.81 -6.38
C LEU A 33 -15.87 -4.62 -7.62
N ASP A 34 -15.23 -4.50 -8.78
CA ASP A 34 -15.91 -4.54 -10.05
C ASP A 34 -16.44 -5.96 -10.36
N THR A 35 -17.38 -6.05 -11.31
CA THR A 35 -18.03 -7.31 -11.70
C THR A 35 -17.04 -8.37 -12.20
N SER A 36 -15.96 -7.97 -12.86
CA SER A 36 -14.95 -8.89 -13.41
C SER A 36 -14.04 -9.45 -12.32
N THR A 37 -13.59 -8.61 -11.38
CA THR A 37 -12.83 -9.01 -10.20
C THR A 37 -13.67 -9.91 -9.30
N TRP A 38 -14.97 -9.60 -9.17
CA TRP A 38 -15.90 -10.48 -8.48
C TRP A 38 -16.00 -11.85 -9.15
N ALA A 39 -16.24 -11.90 -10.46
CA ALA A 39 -16.33 -13.16 -11.20
C ALA A 39 -15.05 -14.00 -11.10
N ALA A 40 -13.87 -13.37 -11.14
CA ALA A 40 -12.58 -14.05 -11.05
C ALA A 40 -12.29 -14.64 -9.67
N ASN A 41 -12.79 -14.03 -8.59
CA ASN A 41 -12.40 -14.39 -7.22
C ASN A 41 -13.52 -15.09 -6.43
N ALA A 42 -14.79 -14.83 -6.75
CA ALA A 42 -15.93 -15.24 -5.92
C ALA A 42 -16.50 -16.63 -6.24
N HIS A 43 -15.95 -17.37 -7.23
CA HIS A 43 -16.28 -18.77 -7.56
C HIS A 43 -17.80 -19.09 -7.49
N ASP A 44 -18.63 -18.30 -8.19
CA ASP A 44 -20.09 -18.47 -8.26
C ASP A 44 -20.86 -18.34 -6.92
N LEU A 45 -20.37 -17.49 -6.01
CA LEU A 45 -21.08 -17.14 -4.79
C LEU A 45 -22.51 -16.62 -5.05
N PRO A 46 -23.52 -17.09 -4.31
CA PRO A 46 -24.87 -16.53 -4.36
C PRO A 46 -24.86 -15.05 -3.97
N VAL A 47 -25.53 -14.21 -4.76
CA VAL A 47 -25.72 -12.76 -4.51
C VAL A 47 -26.26 -12.47 -3.09
N GLN A 48 -26.93 -13.44 -2.46
CA GLN A 48 -27.46 -13.34 -1.10
C GLN A 48 -26.38 -13.28 0.00
N LEU A 49 -25.18 -13.81 -0.25
CA LEU A 49 -24.03 -13.72 0.67
C LEU A 49 -23.41 -12.32 0.71
N ALA A 50 -23.71 -11.45 -0.27
CA ALA A 50 -23.20 -10.08 -0.30
C ALA A 50 -23.64 -9.23 0.91
N LYS A 51 -24.64 -9.67 1.69
CA LYS A 51 -25.09 -8.99 2.92
C LYS A 51 -24.17 -9.23 4.12
N ASP A 52 -23.39 -10.31 4.15
CA ASP A 52 -22.41 -10.58 5.21
C ASP A 52 -20.99 -10.38 4.67
N TRP A 53 -20.47 -9.16 4.83
CA TRP A 53 -19.14 -8.78 4.37
C TRP A 53 -18.03 -9.71 4.88
N ARG A 54 -18.20 -10.35 6.05
CA ARG A 54 -17.19 -11.27 6.61
C ARG A 54 -17.08 -12.55 5.80
N GLN A 55 -18.22 -13.09 5.37
CA GLN A 55 -18.25 -14.28 4.54
C GLN A 55 -17.67 -13.98 3.16
N VAL A 56 -18.02 -12.81 2.60
CA VAL A 56 -17.42 -12.32 1.35
C VAL A 56 -15.90 -12.21 1.47
N CYS A 57 -15.37 -11.54 2.50
CA CYS A 57 -13.93 -11.46 2.73
C CYS A 57 -13.28 -12.85 2.82
N THR A 58 -13.92 -13.80 3.50
CA THR A 58 -13.40 -15.16 3.65
C THR A 58 -13.28 -15.87 2.29
N VAL A 59 -14.28 -15.76 1.42
CA VAL A 59 -14.24 -16.35 0.07
C VAL A 59 -13.19 -15.66 -0.81
N LEU A 60 -13.03 -14.35 -0.66
CA LEU A 60 -11.98 -13.59 -1.33
C LEU A 60 -10.57 -13.85 -0.76
N GLY A 61 -10.40 -14.77 0.19
CA GLY A 61 -9.11 -15.10 0.81
C GLY A 61 -8.63 -14.08 1.86
N VAL A 62 -9.45 -13.09 2.20
CA VAL A 62 -9.16 -12.05 3.18
C VAL A 62 -9.70 -12.46 4.55
N ARG A 63 -8.82 -12.90 5.44
CA ARG A 63 -9.11 -13.20 6.84
C ARG A 63 -8.88 -11.97 7.71
N GLN A 64 -9.60 -11.89 8.82
CA GLN A 64 -9.33 -10.89 9.85
C GLN A 64 -7.99 -11.22 10.51
N VAL A 65 -7.12 -10.22 10.61
CA VAL A 65 -5.83 -10.35 11.29
C VAL A 65 -5.86 -9.74 12.68
N GLY A 66 -5.03 -10.25 13.58
CA GLY A 66 -4.84 -9.67 14.89
C GLY A 66 -4.09 -8.33 14.83
N LEU A 67 -4.29 -7.50 15.85
CA LEU A 67 -3.58 -6.22 15.99
C LEU A 67 -2.05 -6.35 15.89
N PRO A 68 -1.37 -7.36 16.48
CA PRO A 68 0.08 -7.49 16.36
C PRO A 68 0.55 -7.62 14.90
N THR A 69 -0.18 -8.36 14.08
CA THR A 69 0.11 -8.51 12.64
C THR A 69 -0.08 -7.18 11.92
N LEU A 70 -1.16 -6.46 12.23
CA LEU A 70 -1.48 -5.17 11.60
C LEU A 70 -0.48 -4.06 11.97
N LEU A 71 0.13 -4.12 13.17
CA LEU A 71 1.09 -3.13 13.64
C LEU A 71 2.45 -3.20 12.93
N ALA A 72 2.76 -4.29 12.21
CA ALA A 72 3.95 -4.38 11.38
C ALA A 72 3.90 -3.31 10.28
N HIS A 73 5.00 -2.56 10.07
CA HIS A 73 5.01 -1.34 9.26
C HIS A 73 4.39 -1.53 7.87
N ALA A 74 4.85 -2.51 7.09
CA ALA A 74 4.33 -2.73 5.74
C ALA A 74 2.87 -3.24 5.73
N HIS A 75 2.44 -3.95 6.78
CA HIS A 75 1.06 -4.42 6.91
C HIS A 75 0.06 -3.28 7.14
N ARG A 76 0.50 -2.16 7.72
CA ARG A 76 -0.34 -0.95 7.88
C ARG A 76 -0.84 -0.39 6.55
N LEU A 77 -0.14 -0.65 5.44
CA LEU A 77 -0.60 -0.25 4.11
C LEU A 77 -1.98 -0.83 3.76
N ALA A 78 -2.34 -2.00 4.30
CA ALA A 78 -3.65 -2.61 4.08
C ALA A 78 -4.83 -1.80 4.67
N VAL A 79 -4.54 -0.80 5.50
CA VAL A 79 -5.52 0.12 6.09
C VAL A 79 -5.87 1.27 5.14
N LEU A 80 -5.00 1.55 4.17
CA LEU A 80 -5.18 2.66 3.24
C LEU A 80 -6.39 2.43 2.32
N GLY A 81 -7.06 3.53 1.96
CA GLY A 81 -8.05 3.53 0.90
C GLY A 81 -7.41 3.23 -0.46
N PRO A 82 -8.21 2.98 -1.50
CA PRO A 82 -7.70 2.60 -2.81
C PRO A 82 -6.77 3.67 -3.39
N GLU A 83 -7.17 4.94 -3.39
CA GLU A 83 -6.37 6.03 -3.95
C GLU A 83 -5.01 6.18 -3.25
N ASP A 84 -5.01 6.24 -1.92
CA ASP A 84 -3.79 6.35 -1.13
C ASP A 84 -2.88 5.12 -1.28
N LEU A 85 -3.46 3.91 -1.32
CA LEU A 85 -2.69 2.69 -1.52
C LEU A 85 -2.02 2.69 -2.90
N HIS A 86 -2.73 3.08 -3.96
CA HIS A 86 -2.15 3.21 -5.30
C HIS A 86 -0.99 4.21 -5.31
N ARG A 87 -1.17 5.38 -4.71
CA ARG A 87 -0.13 6.42 -4.64
C ARG A 87 1.11 5.92 -3.89
N VAL A 88 0.92 5.31 -2.73
CA VAL A 88 2.03 4.80 -1.91
C VAL A 88 2.77 3.65 -2.62
N LEU A 89 2.05 2.70 -3.19
CA LEU A 89 2.68 1.59 -3.93
C LEU A 89 3.33 2.06 -5.23
N ALA A 90 2.76 3.04 -5.93
CA ALA A 90 3.41 3.64 -7.09
C ALA A 90 4.72 4.34 -6.69
N ALA A 91 4.74 5.10 -5.58
CA ALA A 91 5.98 5.66 -5.05
C ALA A 91 7.01 4.58 -4.67
N ARG A 92 6.56 3.42 -4.16
CA ARG A 92 7.44 2.27 -3.87
C ARG A 92 8.17 1.76 -5.12
N ALA A 93 7.51 1.76 -6.28
CA ALA A 93 8.13 1.38 -7.56
C ALA A 93 9.24 2.37 -7.99
N PHE A 94 9.09 3.66 -7.64
CA PHE A 94 10.11 4.67 -7.89
C PHE A 94 11.22 4.73 -6.85
N TYR A 95 11.03 4.15 -5.67
CA TYR A 95 12.00 4.28 -4.57
C TYR A 95 13.37 3.68 -4.92
N ALA A 96 13.41 2.60 -5.69
CA ALA A 96 14.65 2.01 -6.20
C ALA A 96 15.31 2.84 -7.34
N ARG A 97 14.58 3.80 -7.90
CA ARG A 97 14.95 4.62 -9.08
C ARG A 97 15.13 6.10 -8.74
N ARG A 98 15.27 6.46 -7.47
CA ARG A 98 15.39 7.86 -7.02
C ARG A 98 16.53 8.61 -7.70
N GLY A 99 17.67 7.93 -7.94
CA GLY A 99 18.80 8.49 -8.67
C GLY A 99 18.45 8.87 -10.11
N ALA A 100 17.83 7.96 -10.87
CA ALA A 100 17.34 8.24 -12.21
C ALA A 100 16.27 9.34 -12.22
N LEU A 101 15.33 9.30 -11.26
CA LEU A 101 14.25 10.28 -11.18
C LEU A 101 14.78 11.69 -10.94
N ALA A 102 15.77 11.85 -10.07
CA ALA A 102 16.34 13.14 -9.75
C ALA A 102 17.30 13.70 -10.82
N ARG A 103 17.67 12.87 -11.82
CA ARG A 103 18.36 13.29 -13.05
C ARG A 103 17.39 13.49 -14.23
N CYS A 104 16.11 13.21 -14.05
CA CYS A 104 15.10 13.39 -15.07
C CYS A 104 14.97 14.89 -15.42
N ILE A 105 15.10 15.21 -16.70
CA ILE A 105 14.92 16.57 -17.24
C ILE A 105 13.62 16.71 -18.03
N ASP A 106 12.86 15.61 -18.18
CA ASP A 106 11.57 15.63 -18.85
C ASP A 106 10.52 16.24 -17.92
N GLY A 107 10.22 17.51 -18.15
CA GLY A 107 9.23 18.26 -17.37
C GLY A 107 7.81 17.71 -17.49
N ALA A 108 7.44 17.13 -18.65
CA ALA A 108 6.12 16.54 -18.83
C ALA A 108 5.99 15.27 -17.98
N TYR A 109 7.04 14.44 -17.96
CA TYR A 109 7.10 13.27 -17.08
C TYR A 109 7.01 13.65 -15.61
N LEU A 110 7.80 14.63 -15.15
CA LEU A 110 7.80 15.07 -13.75
C LEU A 110 6.46 15.69 -13.34
N SER A 111 5.83 16.48 -14.23
CA SER A 111 4.50 17.03 -13.99
C SER A 111 3.44 15.92 -13.90
N GLY A 112 3.51 14.91 -14.76
CA GLY A 112 2.62 13.76 -14.70
C GLY A 112 2.80 12.97 -13.40
N LEU A 113 4.06 12.75 -12.98
CA LEU A 113 4.36 12.06 -11.74
C LEU A 113 3.90 12.87 -10.51
N ALA A 114 4.02 14.19 -10.52
CA ALA A 114 3.48 15.06 -9.47
C ALA A 114 1.95 14.99 -9.40
N ALA A 115 1.27 14.90 -10.55
CA ALA A 115 -0.18 14.75 -10.59
C ALA A 115 -0.64 13.41 -10.00
N VAL A 116 0.16 12.35 -10.18
CA VAL A 116 -0.12 11.01 -9.63
C VAL A 116 0.22 10.94 -8.14
N LEU A 117 1.45 11.29 -7.74
CA LEU A 117 1.94 11.05 -6.38
C LEU A 117 1.70 12.22 -5.43
N GLY A 118 1.48 13.42 -5.95
CA GLY A 118 1.52 14.67 -5.21
C GLY A 118 2.94 15.27 -5.18
N LEU A 119 2.99 16.59 -5.03
CA LEU A 119 4.24 17.35 -4.96
C LEU A 119 5.17 16.90 -3.81
N PRO A 120 4.68 16.65 -2.56
CA PRO A 120 5.55 16.24 -1.46
C PRO A 120 6.30 14.93 -1.76
N ALA A 121 5.59 13.94 -2.33
CA ALA A 121 6.18 12.66 -2.70
C ALA A 121 7.23 12.83 -3.81
N LEU A 122 6.96 13.66 -4.83
CA LEU A 122 7.95 13.94 -5.89
C LEU A 122 9.20 14.62 -5.32
N SER A 123 9.03 15.66 -4.50
CA SER A 123 10.15 16.37 -3.86
C SER A 123 10.98 15.44 -2.96
N GLY A 124 10.33 14.61 -2.16
CA GLY A 124 11.02 13.63 -1.31
C GLY A 124 11.75 12.56 -2.12
N LEU A 125 11.13 12.01 -3.17
CA LEU A 125 11.76 11.01 -4.04
C LEU A 125 12.98 11.57 -4.79
N THR A 126 12.94 12.85 -5.18
CA THR A 126 14.05 13.51 -5.91
C THR A 126 15.13 14.11 -5.01
N ALA A 127 14.91 14.21 -3.70
CA ALA A 127 15.87 14.75 -2.74
C ALA A 127 17.21 13.98 -2.77
N ARG A 128 18.31 14.73 -2.88
CA ARG A 128 19.69 14.23 -3.08
C ARG A 128 20.33 13.59 -1.85
N GLU A 129 19.89 13.97 -0.67
CA GLU A 129 20.51 13.62 0.62
C GLU A 129 20.45 12.13 0.96
N HIS A 130 19.64 11.35 0.23
CA HIS A 130 19.34 9.95 0.53
C HIS A 130 19.49 9.02 -0.68
N TRP A 131 20.32 9.39 -1.67
CA TRP A 131 20.54 8.55 -2.84
C TRP A 131 21.34 7.29 -2.47
N ALA A 132 20.67 6.15 -2.47
CA ALA A 132 21.34 4.85 -2.53
C ALA A 132 21.86 4.59 -3.95
N GLN A 133 22.72 3.57 -4.11
CA GLN A 133 23.10 3.09 -5.44
C GLN A 133 21.83 2.74 -6.23
N ASP A 134 21.65 3.42 -7.36
CA ASP A 134 20.57 3.16 -8.29
C ASP A 134 20.83 1.80 -8.94
N ALA A 135 19.82 0.92 -8.93
CA ALA A 135 19.92 -0.39 -9.57
C ALA A 135 20.15 -0.29 -11.10
N GLY A 136 20.06 0.92 -11.69
CA GLY A 136 20.26 1.20 -13.10
C GLY A 136 19.08 0.73 -13.95
N GLY A 137 18.67 1.54 -14.94
CA GLY A 137 17.57 1.21 -15.85
C GLY A 137 16.67 2.41 -16.17
N PRO A 138 15.76 2.24 -17.15
CA PRO A 138 14.82 3.30 -17.53
C PRO A 138 13.83 3.60 -16.40
N LEU A 139 13.32 4.84 -16.38
CA LEU A 139 12.17 5.19 -15.55
C LEU A 139 10.93 4.43 -16.04
N PRO A 140 10.10 3.88 -15.14
CA PRO A 140 8.88 3.19 -15.53
C PRO A 140 7.85 4.16 -16.15
N ALA A 141 6.96 3.64 -16.97
CA ALA A 141 5.85 4.40 -17.52
C ALA A 141 4.88 4.85 -16.41
N LEU A 142 4.17 5.97 -16.63
CA LEU A 142 3.21 6.54 -15.68
C LEU A 142 1.83 5.86 -15.75
N ASP A 143 1.81 4.53 -15.67
CA ASP A 143 0.60 3.73 -15.53
C ASP A 143 0.39 3.37 -14.05
N VAL A 144 -0.54 4.04 -13.38
CA VAL A 144 -0.73 3.95 -11.92
C VAL A 144 -1.06 2.53 -11.45
N PRO A 145 -2.02 1.80 -12.06
CA PRO A 145 -2.23 0.38 -11.77
C PRO A 145 -0.96 -0.47 -11.87
N GLN A 146 -0.18 -0.34 -12.95
CA GLN A 146 1.04 -1.12 -13.14
C GLN A 146 2.11 -0.76 -12.11
N LEU A 147 2.27 0.52 -11.79
CA LEU A 147 3.19 1.01 -10.78
C LEU A 147 2.81 0.50 -9.38
N ALA A 148 1.53 0.55 -9.02
CA ALA A 148 1.04 0.03 -7.75
C ALA A 148 1.26 -1.49 -7.64
N GLN A 149 1.02 -2.23 -8.71
CA GLN A 149 1.32 -3.66 -8.79
C GLN A 149 2.80 -3.95 -8.58
N ALA A 150 3.69 -3.24 -9.29
CA ALA A 150 5.14 -3.39 -9.14
C ALA A 150 5.61 -3.07 -7.72
N GLY A 151 5.04 -2.02 -7.11
CA GLY A 151 5.30 -1.66 -5.72
C GLY A 151 4.92 -2.75 -4.73
N LEU A 152 3.72 -3.32 -4.87
CA LEU A 152 3.25 -4.41 -3.99
C LEU A 152 4.08 -5.69 -4.17
N GLN A 153 4.41 -6.04 -5.42
CA GLN A 153 5.30 -7.17 -5.72
C GLN A 153 6.66 -7.00 -5.04
N ALA A 154 7.25 -5.81 -5.09
CA ALA A 154 8.53 -5.54 -4.43
C ALA A 154 8.45 -5.72 -2.90
N LEU A 155 7.35 -5.28 -2.26
CA LEU A 155 7.14 -5.48 -0.82
C LEU A 155 7.00 -6.96 -0.44
N ILE A 156 6.30 -7.75 -1.26
CA ILE A 156 6.12 -9.19 -1.05
C ILE A 156 7.43 -9.94 -1.30
N ALA A 157 8.14 -9.62 -2.38
CA ALA A 157 9.42 -10.25 -2.72
C ALA A 157 10.50 -9.99 -1.67
N GLU A 158 10.51 -8.81 -1.04
CA GLU A 158 11.38 -8.48 0.08
C GLU A 158 10.89 -9.06 1.43
N GLY A 159 9.82 -9.86 1.45
CA GLY A 159 9.28 -10.50 2.65
C GLY A 159 8.73 -9.52 3.68
N SER A 160 8.38 -8.29 3.27
CA SER A 160 7.86 -7.26 4.19
C SER A 160 6.36 -7.38 4.41
N VAL A 161 5.62 -7.89 3.41
CA VAL A 161 4.22 -8.29 3.56
C VAL A 161 4.19 -9.82 3.61
N THR A 162 4.11 -10.35 4.83
CA THR A 162 4.18 -11.81 5.08
C THR A 162 2.81 -12.44 5.27
N ASP A 163 1.82 -11.67 5.71
CA ASP A 163 0.47 -12.17 5.88
C ASP A 163 -0.28 -12.26 4.54
N PRO A 164 -0.72 -13.46 4.11
CA PRO A 164 -1.35 -13.63 2.80
C PRO A 164 -2.70 -12.93 2.71
N SER A 165 -3.44 -12.79 3.80
CA SER A 165 -4.75 -12.12 3.79
C SER A 165 -4.61 -10.61 3.64
N LEU A 166 -3.57 -9.99 4.22
CA LEU A 166 -3.26 -8.58 3.97
C LEU A 166 -2.71 -8.34 2.57
N ALA A 167 -1.86 -9.23 2.06
CA ALA A 167 -1.42 -9.18 0.67
C ALA A 167 -2.60 -9.24 -0.30
N GLN A 168 -3.53 -10.18 -0.08
CA GLN A 168 -4.76 -10.32 -0.86
C GLN A 168 -5.65 -9.08 -0.78
N LEU A 169 -5.84 -8.52 0.43
CA LEU A 169 -6.61 -7.29 0.61
C LEU A 169 -6.02 -6.12 -0.18
N MET A 170 -4.69 -5.98 -0.17
CA MET A 170 -4.01 -4.95 -0.95
C MET A 170 -4.16 -5.19 -2.46
N GLN A 171 -4.01 -6.44 -2.93
CA GLN A 171 -4.20 -6.80 -4.35
C GLN A 171 -5.61 -6.48 -4.86
N LEU A 172 -6.63 -6.87 -4.10
CA LEU A 172 -8.03 -6.56 -4.40
C LEU A 172 -8.29 -5.05 -4.38
N THR A 173 -7.63 -4.32 -3.47
CA THR A 173 -7.74 -2.86 -3.37
C THR A 173 -7.19 -2.15 -4.61
N ILE A 174 -6.15 -2.70 -5.24
CA ILE A 174 -5.56 -2.15 -6.46
C ILE A 174 -6.08 -2.79 -7.75
N GLY A 175 -7.11 -3.64 -7.65
CA GLY A 175 -7.77 -4.25 -8.81
C GLY A 175 -6.93 -5.30 -9.55
N ILE A 176 -5.93 -5.91 -8.92
CA ILE A 176 -5.18 -7.01 -9.55
C ILE A 176 -6.04 -8.27 -9.53
N GLN A 177 -6.31 -8.83 -10.71
CA GLN A 177 -7.12 -10.04 -10.87
C GLN A 177 -6.28 -11.32 -11.03
N VAL A 178 -4.98 -11.21 -11.33
CA VAL A 178 -4.12 -12.38 -11.55
C VAL A 178 -3.37 -12.72 -10.27
N PRO A 179 -3.49 -13.94 -9.73
CA PRO A 179 -2.65 -14.41 -8.64
C PRO A 179 -1.19 -14.20 -9.03
N LEU A 180 -0.47 -13.40 -8.25
CA LEU A 180 0.94 -13.17 -8.50
C LEU A 180 1.64 -14.54 -8.50
N PRO A 181 2.31 -14.94 -9.60
CA PRO A 181 3.10 -16.14 -9.54
C PRO A 181 4.15 -15.92 -8.46
N VAL A 182 4.30 -16.92 -7.57
CA VAL A 182 5.42 -17.02 -6.63
C VAL A 182 6.66 -17.35 -7.47
N CYS A 183 7.06 -16.44 -8.34
CA CYS A 183 8.29 -16.56 -9.10
C CYS A 183 9.42 -16.13 -8.17
N ALA A 184 10.18 -17.13 -7.72
CA ALA A 184 11.52 -16.95 -7.20
C ALA A 184 12.30 -16.07 -8.18
N SER A 185 12.43 -14.78 -7.87
CA SER A 185 13.09 -13.82 -8.74
C SER A 185 14.17 -13.15 -7.92
N THR A 186 15.40 -13.46 -8.35
CA THR A 186 16.64 -12.68 -8.24
C THR A 186 16.77 -11.74 -7.04
N PRO A 187 17.79 -11.92 -6.18
CA PRO A 187 17.98 -11.06 -5.01
C PRO A 187 17.97 -9.60 -5.43
N ILE A 188 16.93 -8.87 -5.00
CA ILE A 188 16.89 -7.43 -5.10
C ILE A 188 18.05 -6.93 -4.25
N PHE A 189 19.00 -6.27 -4.88
CA PHE A 189 20.13 -5.64 -4.20
C PHE A 189 19.59 -4.61 -3.20
N GLY A 190 19.72 -4.93 -1.91
CA GLY A 190 19.35 -4.07 -0.78
C GLY A 190 17.86 -4.13 -0.43
N ALA A 191 17.53 -4.48 0.81
CA ALA A 191 16.18 -4.37 1.32
C ALA A 191 15.77 -2.88 1.37
N LEU A 192 14.96 -2.44 0.42
CA LEU A 192 14.53 -1.04 0.29
C LEU A 192 13.23 -0.75 1.05
N THR A 193 12.52 -1.79 1.51
CA THR A 193 11.24 -1.59 2.18
C THR A 193 11.38 -0.86 3.50
N ALA A 194 12.32 -1.24 4.38
CA ALA A 194 12.52 -0.53 5.65
C ALA A 194 12.79 0.98 5.47
N PRO A 195 13.75 1.42 4.64
CA PRO A 195 13.97 2.85 4.42
C PRO A 195 12.81 3.53 3.68
N PHE A 196 12.11 2.83 2.79
CA PHE A 196 10.89 3.35 2.17
C PHE A 196 9.79 3.62 3.21
N MET A 197 9.51 2.65 4.10
CA MET A 197 8.50 2.81 5.15
C MET A 197 8.84 3.97 6.08
N ALA A 198 10.11 4.15 6.42
CA ALA A 198 10.57 5.29 7.22
C ALA A 198 10.42 6.64 6.50
N ALA A 199 10.42 6.66 5.16
CA ALA A 199 10.23 7.87 4.38
C ALA A 199 8.74 8.25 4.18
N LEU A 200 7.79 7.34 4.44
CA LEU A 200 6.36 7.59 4.17
C LEU A 200 5.79 8.85 4.84
N PRO A 201 6.09 9.18 6.11
CA PRO A 201 5.58 10.42 6.71
C PRO A 201 6.06 11.70 6.00
N ILE A 202 7.21 11.63 5.30
CA ILE A 202 7.76 12.75 4.53
C ILE A 202 7.15 12.77 3.13
N LEU A 203 7.00 11.61 2.49
CA LEU A 203 6.45 11.48 1.14
C LEU A 203 4.94 11.80 1.11
N PHE A 204 4.22 11.38 2.14
CA PHE A 204 2.77 11.48 2.28
C PHE A 204 2.42 12.01 3.68
N PRO A 205 2.64 13.30 3.95
CA PRO A 205 2.39 13.90 5.27
C PRO A 205 0.93 13.74 5.73
N GLU A 206 -0.02 13.64 4.80
CA GLU A 206 -1.42 13.34 5.07
C GLU A 206 -1.64 11.94 5.69
N LEU A 207 -0.69 11.01 5.50
CA LEU A 207 -0.68 9.66 6.06
C LEU A 207 0.20 9.51 7.31
N SER A 208 0.77 10.61 7.82
CA SER A 208 1.63 10.60 9.01
C SER A 208 0.98 9.98 10.24
N TRP A 209 -0.35 10.07 10.36
CA TRP A 209 -1.11 9.43 11.44
C TRP A 209 -0.96 7.90 11.50
N LEU A 210 -0.53 7.25 10.41
CA LEU A 210 -0.39 5.79 10.29
C LEU A 210 1.08 5.32 10.39
N PHE A 211 2.02 6.19 10.00
CA PHE A 211 3.44 5.85 9.84
C PHE A 211 4.40 6.67 10.72
N GLY A 212 3.91 7.70 11.43
CA GLY A 212 4.68 8.59 12.30
C GLY A 212 4.53 8.30 13.78
#